data_AF-A0AAI8TVX5-F1
#
_entry.id   AF-A0AAI8TVX5-F1
#
_cell.length_a   1.000
_cell.length_b   1.000
_cell.length_c   1.000
_cell.angle_alpha   90.00
_cell.angle_beta   90.00
_cell.angle_gamma   90.00
#
_symmetry.space_group_name_H-M   'P 1'
#
loop_
_entity.id
_entity.type
_entity.pdbx_description
1 polymer ?
#
loop_
_entity_poly.entity_id
_entity_poly.type
_entity_poly.pdbx_seq_one_letter_code
_entity_poly.pdbx_strand_id
1 'polypeptide(L)'
;MTIQELVDLIGAMDGVLVLQPQPGDGSPEIAWGDVFFYYAPDGVLPKTQPFATIVTKDYPGDDTCRLDRPGAFRLNIATRARPPRRNRVTTR
;
A
#
# COMPACT_ATOMS: atom_id res chain seq x y z
N MET A 1 -7.90 15.28 9.76
CA MET A 1 -7.33 14.26 8.86
C MET A 1 -6.28 13.46 9.61
N THR A 2 -6.72 12.38 10.22
CA THR A 2 -5.89 11.37 10.90
C THR A 2 -5.62 10.21 9.96
N ILE A 3 -4.65 9.34 10.30
CA ILE A 3 -4.43 8.09 9.57
C ILE A 3 -5.71 7.24 9.62
N GLN A 4 -6.39 7.15 10.77
CA GLN A 4 -7.62 6.38 10.90
C GLN A 4 -8.73 6.89 9.98
N GLU A 5 -8.91 8.22 9.89
CA GLU A 5 -9.89 8.81 8.97
C GLU A 5 -9.61 8.44 7.50
N LEU A 6 -8.33 8.34 7.11
CA LEU A 6 -7.94 7.87 5.77
C LEU A 6 -8.19 6.38 5.57
N VAL A 7 -7.89 5.57 6.58
CA VAL A 7 -8.17 4.12 6.56
C VAL A 7 -9.65 3.87 6.37
N ASP A 8 -10.50 4.56 7.14
CA ASP A 8 -11.95 4.41 7.07
C ASP A 8 -12.49 4.87 5.71
N LEU A 9 -12.00 6.01 5.20
CA LEU A 9 -12.42 6.56 3.92
C LEU A 9 -12.06 5.65 2.74
N ILE A 10 -10.82 5.16 2.69
CA ILE A 10 -10.33 4.33 1.57
C ILE A 10 -10.86 2.90 1.70
N GLY A 11 -10.93 2.36 2.92
CA GLY A 11 -11.44 1.02 3.20
C GLY A 11 -12.94 0.86 2.92
N ALA A 12 -13.71 1.95 2.92
CA ALA A 12 -15.11 1.95 2.53
C ALA A 12 -15.37 1.87 1.02
N MET A 13 -14.32 1.94 0.18
CA MET A 13 -14.45 1.83 -1.27
C MET A 13 -14.63 0.38 -1.71
N ASP A 14 -15.49 0.15 -2.70
CA ASP A 14 -15.79 -1.19 -3.21
C ASP A 14 -14.53 -1.94 -3.68
N GLY A 15 -14.37 -3.16 -3.17
CA GLY A 15 -13.27 -4.05 -3.54
C GLY A 15 -11.91 -3.66 -2.95
N VAL A 16 -11.85 -2.73 -1.99
CA VAL A 16 -10.61 -2.43 -1.27
C VAL A 16 -10.40 -3.40 -0.12
N LEU A 17 -9.21 -3.99 -0.07
CA LEU A 17 -8.69 -4.73 1.06
C LEU A 17 -7.62 -3.90 1.76
N VAL A 18 -7.81 -3.68 3.06
CA VAL A 18 -6.87 -2.96 3.93
C VAL A 18 -6.01 -3.98 4.68
N LEU A 19 -4.69 -3.87 4.54
CA LEU A 19 -3.72 -4.64 5.32
C LEU A 19 -3.00 -3.71 6.30
N GLN A 20 -3.05 -4.04 7.59
CA GLN A 20 -2.37 -3.34 8.67
C GLN A 20 -1.46 -4.32 9.41
N PRO A 21 -0.15 -4.37 9.08
CA PRO A 21 0.82 -5.24 9.75
C PRO A 21 0.88 -5.00 11.26
N GLN A 22 0.84 -6.09 12.04
CA GLN A 22 0.89 -6.06 13.50
C GLN A 22 1.88 -7.10 14.07
N PRO A 23 2.39 -6.89 15.28
CA PRO A 23 3.16 -7.92 15.98
C PRO A 23 2.40 -9.25 16.05
N GLY A 24 3.05 -10.35 15.62
CA GLY A 24 2.51 -11.71 15.72
C GLY A 24 1.73 -12.22 14.50
N ASP A 25 1.51 -11.39 13.46
CA ASP A 25 0.84 -11.83 12.21
C ASP A 25 1.81 -12.38 11.14
N GLY A 26 3.12 -12.41 11.44
CA GLY A 26 4.17 -12.84 10.53
C GLY A 26 4.72 -11.75 9.60
N SER A 27 4.20 -10.53 9.68
CA SER A 27 4.75 -9.36 8.99
C SER A 27 6.08 -8.90 9.59
N PRO A 28 6.98 -8.32 8.76
CA PRO A 28 8.23 -7.78 9.27
C PRO A 28 7.97 -6.54 10.13
N GLU A 29 8.74 -6.40 11.22
CA GLU A 29 8.61 -5.29 12.19
C GLU A 29 8.69 -3.91 11.53
N ILE A 30 9.50 -3.76 10.49
CA ILE A 30 9.59 -2.52 9.72
C ILE A 30 8.28 -2.10 9.05
N ALA A 31 7.28 -2.98 8.92
CA ALA A 31 5.99 -2.65 8.34
C ALA A 31 4.92 -2.29 9.40
N TRP A 32 5.19 -2.52 10.69
CA TRP A 32 4.21 -2.26 11.74
C TRP A 32 3.84 -0.78 11.83
N GLY A 33 2.55 -0.49 11.91
CA GLY A 33 2.01 0.87 11.90
C GLY A 33 1.81 1.49 10.51
N ASP A 34 2.29 0.86 9.44
CA ASP A 34 1.95 1.27 8.07
C ASP A 34 0.63 0.65 7.62
N VAL A 35 0.04 1.22 6.57
CA VAL A 35 -1.20 0.71 5.98
C VAL A 35 -1.02 0.50 4.48
N PHE A 36 -1.47 -0.66 4.00
CA PHE A 36 -1.37 -1.05 2.60
C PHE A 36 -2.78 -1.29 2.04
N PHE A 37 -3.11 -0.61 0.95
CA PHE A 37 -4.42 -0.71 0.30
C PHE A 37 -4.29 -1.48 -1.01
N TYR A 38 -5.06 -2.55 -1.12
CA TYR A 38 -5.11 -3.42 -2.28
C TYR A 38 -6.49 -3.38 -2.92
N TYR A 39 -6.55 -3.48 -4.24
CA TYR A 39 -7.80 -3.81 -4.91
C TYR A 39 -7.91 -5.34 -4.96
N ALA A 40 -8.82 -5.88 -4.17
CA ALA A 40 -9.07 -7.31 -4.02
C ALA A 40 -10.57 -7.55 -3.79
N PRO A 41 -11.40 -7.51 -4.86
CA PRO A 41 -12.85 -7.71 -4.75
C PRO A 41 -13.27 -9.07 -4.19
N ASP A 42 -12.38 -10.07 -4.23
CA ASP A 42 -12.56 -11.41 -3.67
C ASP A 42 -12.09 -11.53 -2.21
N GLY A 43 -11.56 -10.45 -1.63
CA GLY A 43 -11.00 -10.43 -0.28
C GLY A 43 -9.66 -11.18 -0.14
N VAL A 44 -9.08 -11.67 -1.24
CA VAL A 44 -7.81 -12.40 -1.22
C VAL A 44 -6.67 -11.43 -1.46
N LEU A 45 -5.68 -11.43 -0.57
CA LEU A 45 -4.51 -10.56 -0.72
C LEU A 45 -3.78 -10.86 -2.04
N PRO A 46 -3.70 -9.91 -2.98
CA PRO A 46 -3.13 -10.15 -4.29
C PRO A 46 -1.61 -10.13 -4.23
N LYS A 47 -0.94 -10.87 -5.13
CA LYS A 47 0.53 -10.87 -5.29
C LYS A 47 1.04 -9.67 -6.11
N THR A 48 0.39 -8.52 -5.98
CA THR A 48 0.74 -7.26 -6.66
C THR A 48 1.21 -6.23 -5.66
N GLN A 49 1.75 -5.11 -6.13
CA GLN A 49 1.96 -3.96 -5.27
C GLN A 49 0.60 -3.38 -4.81
N PRO A 50 0.53 -2.83 -3.59
CA PRO A 50 -0.63 -2.05 -3.15
C PRO A 50 -0.82 -0.86 -4.09
N PHE A 51 -2.08 -0.43 -4.31
CA PHE A 51 -2.34 0.77 -5.11
C PHE A 51 -2.15 2.05 -4.28
N ALA A 52 -2.24 1.96 -2.95
CA ALA A 52 -1.91 3.05 -2.06
C ALA A 52 -1.24 2.55 -0.78
N THR A 53 -0.40 3.38 -0.18
CA THR A 53 0.20 3.10 1.13
C THR A 53 0.20 4.33 2.02
N ILE A 54 0.04 4.12 3.32
CA ILE A 54 0.37 5.10 4.36
C ILE A 54 1.60 4.58 5.07
N VAL A 55 2.70 5.35 5.03
CA VAL A 55 3.97 5.00 5.68
C VAL A 55 4.24 6.01 6.79
N THR A 56 4.56 5.50 7.97
CA THR A 56 4.69 6.26 9.22
C THR A 56 6.13 6.49 9.69
N LYS A 57 7.10 5.85 9.03
CA LYS A 57 8.52 6.00 9.32
C LYS A 57 9.37 5.91 8.04
N ASP A 58 10.58 6.43 8.12
CA ASP A 58 11.52 6.38 7.00
C ASP A 58 11.97 4.93 6.75
N TYR A 59 12.03 4.55 5.47
CA TYR A 59 12.52 3.24 5.05
C TYR A 59 14.01 3.34 4.70
N PRO A 60 14.81 2.25 4.87
CA PRO A 60 16.19 2.24 4.41
C PRO A 60 16.30 2.63 2.94
N GLY A 61 16.99 3.75 2.68
CA GLY A 61 17.14 4.33 1.33
C GLY A 61 16.02 5.26 0.87
N ASP A 62 15.07 5.59 1.74
CA ASP A 62 13.94 6.49 1.48
C ASP A 62 13.56 7.28 2.75
N ASP A 63 14.32 8.34 3.00
CA ASP A 63 14.22 9.24 4.17
C ASP A 63 13.88 10.70 3.80
N THR A 64 13.69 10.97 2.51
CA THR A 64 13.46 12.33 1.98
C THR A 64 12.20 12.99 2.54
N CYS A 65 11.24 12.20 3.00
CA CYS A 65 9.99 12.66 3.58
C CYS A 65 10.13 13.09 5.06
N ARG A 66 11.22 12.70 5.73
CA ARG A 66 11.53 13.02 7.14
C ARG A 66 10.34 12.72 8.05
N LEU A 67 10.03 11.44 8.16
CA LEU A 67 8.85 10.96 8.89
C LEU A 67 9.09 10.87 10.40
N ASP A 68 10.31 11.11 10.87
CA ASP A 68 10.76 11.19 12.26
C ASP A 68 10.22 12.41 13.05
N ARG A 69 9.00 12.88 12.73
CA ARG A 69 8.34 13.99 13.41
C ARG A 69 6.92 13.62 13.84
N PRO A 70 6.44 14.13 14.99
CA PRO A 70 5.13 13.76 15.51
C PRO A 70 4.00 13.95 14.49
N GLY A 71 3.26 12.88 14.23
CA GLY A 71 2.08 12.89 13.35
C GLY A 71 2.36 12.94 11.85
N ALA A 72 3.62 12.86 11.41
CA ALA A 72 3.92 12.78 9.99
C ALA A 72 3.68 11.38 9.42
N PHE A 73 3.19 11.35 8.20
CA PHE A 73 3.06 10.15 7.39
C PHE A 73 3.16 10.52 5.91
N ARG A 74 3.51 9.54 5.08
CA ARG A 74 3.48 9.64 3.62
C ARG A 74 2.31 8.84 3.08
N LEU A 75 1.46 9.48 2.27
CA LEU A 75 0.46 8.82 1.45
C LEU A 75 0.98 8.68 0.02
N ASN A 76 1.17 7.44 -0.44
CA ASN A 76 1.48 7.14 -1.84
C ASN A 76 0.24 6.62 -2.55
N ILE A 77 -0.02 7.08 -3.79
CA ILE A 77 -1.13 6.61 -4.62
C ILE A 77 -0.60 6.30 -6.02
N ALA A 78 -0.79 5.07 -6.48
CA ALA A 78 -0.46 4.65 -7.84
C ALA A 78 -1.56 5.15 -8.80
N THR A 79 -1.21 6.09 -9.69
CA THR A 79 -2.16 6.68 -10.65
C THR A 79 -2.18 5.97 -12.00
N ARG A 80 -1.37 4.92 -12.20
CA ARG A 80 -1.34 4.09 -13.42
C ARG A 80 -0.89 2.64 -13.14
N ALA A 81 -1.70 1.65 -13.50
CA ALA A 81 -1.21 0.30 -13.76
C ALA A 81 -0.77 0.23 -15.23
N ARG A 82 0.52 0.03 -15.50
CA ARG A 82 0.97 -0.27 -16.86
C ARG A 82 0.43 -1.66 -17.24
N PRO A 83 -0.37 -1.80 -18.32
CA PRO A 83 -0.84 -3.12 -18.73
C PRO A 83 0.36 -4.00 -19.11
N PRO A 84 0.29 -5.33 -18.86
CA PRO A 84 1.35 -6.24 -19.27
C PRO A 84 1.58 -6.14 -20.78
N ARG A 85 2.85 -6.05 -21.21
CA ARG A 85 3.19 -6.05 -22.62
C ARG A 85 2.80 -7.41 -23.20
N ARG A 86 1.79 -7.43 -24.08
CA ARG A 86 1.51 -8.60 -24.93
C ARG A 86 2.67 -8.72 -25.93
N ASN A 87 3.58 -9.66 -25.71
CA ASN A 87 4.54 -10.03 -26.74
C ASN A 87 3.75 -10.65 -27.90
N ARG A 88 3.63 -9.92 -29.01
CA ARG A 88 3.03 -10.41 -30.25
C ARG A 88 4.05 -11.38 -30.87
N VAL A 89 3.92 -12.67 -30.59
CA VAL A 89 4.62 -13.70 -31.37
C VAL A 89 4.03 -13.63 -32.77
N THR A 90 4.82 -13.13 -33.71
CA THR A 90 4.47 -13.11 -35.12
C THR A 90 5.04 -14.41 -35.67
N THR A 91 4.22 -15.46 -35.72
CA THR A 91 4.59 -16.70 -36.41
C THR A 91 4.67 -16.37 -37.90
N ARG A 92 5.87 -16.50 -38.48
CA ARG A 92 6.09 -16.56 -39.92
C ARG A 92 5.86 -17.98 -40.42
#